data_AF-A0A956LCG9-F1
#
_entry.id   AF-A0A956LCG9-F1
#
_cell.length_a   1.000
_cell.length_b   1.000
_cell.length_c   1.000
_cell.angle_alpha   90.00
_cell.angle_beta   90.00
_cell.angle_gamma   90.00
#
_symmetry.space_group_name_H-M   'P 1'
#
loop_
_entity.id
_entity.type
_entity.pdbx_description
1 polymer ?
#
loop_
_entity_poly.entity_id
_entity_poly.type
_entity_poly.pdbx_seq_one_letter_code
_entity_poly.pdbx_strand_id
1 'polypeptide(L)' 'MAKRQTRRSISVKGITYQRLKDYCEASGISVSGYLEEIIAEKLDAAGVPVPKAVKPRPAPKAVDSDEIVSQHFTF' A
#
# COMPACT_ATOMS: atom_id res chain seq x y z
N MET A 1 11.29 -20.05 6.44
CA MET A 1 10.66 -19.51 5.21
C MET A 1 9.98 -18.20 5.57
N ALA A 2 10.43 -17.07 5.02
CA ALA A 2 9.74 -15.80 5.22
C ALA A 2 8.31 -15.92 4.69
N LYS A 3 7.32 -15.59 5.52
CA LYS A 3 5.90 -15.67 5.18
C LYS A 3 5.69 -14.81 3.94
N ARG A 4 5.33 -15.45 2.83
CA ARG A 4 5.24 -14.87 1.48
C ARG A 4 4.53 -13.51 1.54
N GLN A 5 5.28 -12.42 1.39
CA GLN A 5 4.74 -11.07 1.43
C GLN A 5 3.73 -10.93 0.30
N THR A 6 2.50 -10.56 0.63
CA THR A 6 1.45 -10.40 -0.36
C THR A 6 1.34 -8.93 -0.76
N ARG A 7 1.37 -8.63 -2.06
CA ARG A 7 1.22 -7.27 -2.58
C ARG A 7 -0.10 -6.63 -2.09
N ARG A 8 -0.03 -5.35 -1.73
CA ARG A 8 -1.18 -4.49 -1.40
C ARG A 8 -1.03 -3.19 -2.20
N SER A 9 -2.13 -2.74 -2.80
CA SER A 9 -2.18 -1.47 -3.55
C SER A 9 -2.99 -0.46 -2.75
N ILE A 10 -2.55 0.79 -2.77
CA ILE A 10 -3.26 1.94 -2.19
C ILE A 10 -3.40 3.03 -3.26
N SER A 11 -4.50 3.78 -3.23
CA SER A 11 -4.67 4.94 -4.09
C SER A 11 -4.08 6.17 -3.41
N VAL A 12 -3.27 6.92 -4.14
CA VAL A 12 -2.64 8.18 -3.70
C VAL A 12 -2.67 9.21 -4.83
N LYS A 13 -2.58 10.50 -4.51
CA LYS A 13 -2.46 11.54 -5.55
C LYS A 13 -1.18 11.33 -6.35
N GLY A 14 -1.24 11.50 -7.67
CA GLY A 14 -0.08 11.30 -8.56
C GLY A 14 1.14 12.13 -8.18
N ILE A 15 0.95 13.42 -7.86
CA ILE A 15 2.04 14.31 -7.41
C ILE A 15 2.69 13.80 -6.12
N THR A 16 1.89 13.28 -5.17
CA THR A 16 2.41 12.72 -3.92
C THR A 16 3.23 11.46 -4.18
N TYR A 17 2.75 10.58 -5.06
CA TYR A 17 3.49 9.38 -5.45
C TYR A 17 4.81 9.72 -6.13
N GLN A 18 4.80 10.66 -7.09
CA GLN A 18 6.01 11.04 -7.81
C GLN A 18 7.07 11.59 -6.85
N ARG A 19 6.68 12.51 -5.96
CA ARG A 19 7.59 13.05 -4.94
C ARG A 19 8.18 11.97 -4.03
N LEU A 20 7.36 10.99 -3.62
CA LEU A 20 7.80 9.86 -2.82
C LEU A 20 8.79 8.97 -3.60
N LYS A 21 8.48 8.66 -4.86
CA LYS A 21 9.34 7.87 -5.74
C LYS A 21 10.70 8.52 -5.93
N ASP A 22 10.72 9.80 -6.30
CA ASP A 22 11.96 10.54 -6.56
C ASP A 22 12.85 10.59 -5.31
N TYR A 23 12.25 10.82 -4.14
CA TYR A 23 12.96 10.78 -2.86
C TYR A 23 13.58 9.42 -2.56
N CYS A 24 12.81 8.34 -2.77
CA CYS A 24 13.29 6.98 -2.52
C CYS A 24 14.42 6.60 -3.48
N GLU A 25 14.30 6.96 -4.76
CA GLU A 25 15.33 6.73 -5.79
C GLU A 25 16.62 7.49 -5.47
N ALA A 26 16.53 8.77 -5.10
CA ALA A 26 17.69 9.56 -4.70
C ALA A 26 18.39 9.01 -3.45
N SER A 27 17.63 8.36 -2.56
CA SER A 27 18.14 7.79 -1.31
C SER A 27 18.58 6.32 -1.45
N GLY A 28 18.40 5.70 -2.62
CA GLY A 28 18.73 4.29 -2.85
C GLY A 28 17.85 3.29 -2.08
N ILE A 29 16.64 3.70 -1.66
CA ILE A 29 15.70 2.87 -0.89
C ILE A 29 14.48 2.51 -1.74
N SER A 30 13.82 1.39 -1.41
CA SER A 30 12.56 1.03 -2.06
C SER A 30 11.39 1.83 -1.47
N VAL A 31 10.43 2.22 -2.31
CA VAL A 31 9.19 2.89 -1.87
C VAL A 31 8.43 2.03 -0.84
N SER A 32 8.40 0.71 -1.03
CA SER A 32 7.78 -0.21 -0.07
C SER A 32 8.49 -0.23 1.28
N GLY A 33 9.82 -0.29 1.30
CA GLY A 33 10.60 -0.30 2.54
C GLY A 33 10.40 1.01 3.32
N TYR A 34 10.48 2.14 2.63
CA TYR A 34 10.24 3.44 3.24
C TYR A 34 8.84 3.57 3.85
N LEU A 35 7.80 3.10 3.13
CA LEU A 35 6.44 3.10 3.66
C LEU A 35 6.27 2.16 4.85
N GLU A 36 6.88 0.97 4.83
CA GLU A 36 6.82 0.03 5.95
C GLU A 36 7.46 0.62 7.21
N GLU A 37 8.61 1.28 7.08
CA GLU A 37 9.29 1.97 8.19
C GLU A 37 8.43 3.08 8.79
N ILE A 38 7.89 3.97 7.97
CA ILE A 38 7.02 5.06 8.45
C ILE A 38 5.75 4.52 9.11
N ILE A 39 5.12 3.50 8.51
CA ILE A 39 3.91 2.91 9.07
C ILE A 39 4.23 2.28 10.43
N ALA A 40 5.32 1.53 10.54
CA ALA A 40 5.75 0.94 11.81
C ALA A 40 6.00 2.03 12.86
N GLU A 41 6.83 3.03 12.55
CA GLU A 41 7.15 4.13 13.46
C GLU A 41 5.87 4.85 13.97
N LYS A 42 4.94 5.16 13.07
CA LYS A 42 3.69 5.86 13.43
C LYS A 42 2.76 5.00 14.28
N LEU A 43 2.64 3.71 13.98
CA LEU A 43 1.79 2.80 14.74
C LEU A 43 2.39 2.45 16.10
N ASP A 44 3.70 2.28 16.18
CA ASP A 44 4.44 2.04 17.42
C ASP A 44 4.34 3.25 18.36
N ALA A 45 4.53 4.47 17.83
CA ALA A 45 4.35 5.72 18.59
C ALA A 45 2.91 5.89 19.10
N ALA A 46 1.92 5.35 18.39
CA ALA A 46 0.52 5.33 18.81
C ALA A 46 0.16 4.15 19.74
N GLY A 47 1.12 3.27 20.07
CA GLY A 47 0.89 2.10 20.92
C GLY A 47 -0.01 1.04 20.28
N VAL A 48 -0.13 1.04 18.94
CA VAL A 48 -0.98 0.09 18.23
C VAL A 48 -0.31 -1.29 18.24
N PRO A 49 -0.94 -2.32 18.80
CA PRO A 49 -0.30 -3.63 18.94
C PRO A 49 -0.12 -4.31 17.58
N VAL A 50 1.03 -4.92 17.38
CA VAL A 50 1.31 -5.72 16.17
C VAL A 50 0.36 -6.93 16.11
N PRO A 51 -0.40 -7.11 15.01
CA PRO A 51 -1.30 -8.25 14.87
C PRO A 51 -0.54 -9.59 14.85
N LYS A 52 -0.86 -10.49 15.80
CA LYS A 52 -0.26 -11.83 15.87
C LYS A 52 -0.66 -12.76 14.71
N ALA A 53 -1.78 -12.46 14.04
CA ALA A 53 -2.27 -13.24 12.91
C ALA A 53 -2.92 -12.32 11.85
N VAL A 54 -2.57 -12.56 10.59
CA VAL A 54 -3.23 -11.93 9.44
C VAL A 54 -4.42 -12.80 9.05
N LYS A 55 -5.64 -12.28 9.19
CA LYS A 55 -6.83 -12.98 8.69
C LYS A 55 -6.75 -13.08 7.16
N PRO A 56 -7.12 -14.22 6.54
CA PRO A 56 -7.22 -14.33 5.10
C PRO A 56 -8.13 -13.23 4.55
N ARG A 57 -7.73 -12.59 3.43
CA ARG A 57 -8.60 -11.64 2.75
C ARG A 57 -9.87 -12.38 2.33
N PRO A 58 -11.08 -11.89 2.66
CA PRO A 58 -12.31 -12.49 2.14
C PRO A 58 -12.28 -12.45 0.61
N ALA A 59 -12.74 -13.53 -0.04
CA ALA A 59 -12.81 -13.59 -1.49
C ALA A 59 -13.61 -12.39 -2.01
N PRO A 60 -13.17 -11.73 -3.10
CA PRO A 60 -13.95 -10.65 -3.69
C PRO A 60 -15.34 -11.19 -4.06
N LYS A 61 -16.40 -10.53 -3.58
CA LYS A 61 -17.74 -10.72 -4.17
C LYS A 61 -17.63 -10.29 -5.64
N ALA A 62 -18.20 -11.10 -6.55
CA ALA A 62 -18.29 -10.73 -7.95
C ALA A 62 -18.97 -9.36 -8.04
N VAL A 63 -18.20 -8.34 -8.43
CA VAL A 63 -18.68 -7.01 -8.75
C VAL A 63 -18.78 -6.96 -10.26
N ASP A 64 -19.96 -6.58 -10.77
CA ASP A 64 -20.20 -6.40 -12.21
C ASP A 64 -19.13 -5.49 -12.80
N SER A 65 -18.48 -5.98 -13.85
CA SER A 65 -17.23 -5.45 -14.41
C SER A 65 -17.39 -4.08 -15.08
N ASP A 66 -18.62 -3.63 -15.30
CA ASP A 66 -18.93 -2.44 -16.11
C ASP A 66 -18.74 -1.11 -15.36
N GLU A 67 -18.77 -1.11 -14.01
CA GLU A 67 -18.69 0.16 -13.25
C GLU A 67 -17.24 0.65 -13.04
N ILE A 68 -16.26 -0.25 -13.10
CA ILE A 68 -14.85 0.08 -12.82
C ILE A 68 -14.18 0.81 -14.00
N VAL A 69 -14.63 0.57 -15.24
CA VAL A 69 -14.05 1.20 -16.44
C VAL A 69 -14.45 2.67 -16.57
N SER A 70 -15.61 3.09 -16.02
CA SER A 70 -16.10 4.46 -16.17
C SER A 70 -15.36 5.48 -15.29
N GLN A 71 -14.70 5.05 -14.21
CA GLN A 71 -14.07 6.00 -13.26
C GLN A 71 -12.57 6.24 -13.47
N HIS A 72 -11.93 5.60 -14.46
CA HIS A 72 -10.46 5.59 -14.50
C HIS A 72 -9.76 6.22 -15.70
N PHE A 73 -10.46 6.76 -16.71
CA PHE A 73 -9.82 7.64 -17.70
C PHE A 73 -10.84 8.58 -18.35
N THR A 74 -10.82 9.85 -17.97
CA THR A 74 -11.18 10.95 -18.89
C THR A 74 -9.97 11.87 -18.98
N PHE A 75 -9.48 12.05 -20.22
CA PHE A 75 -8.35 12.90 -20.60
C PHE A 75 -8.70 14.39 -20.48
#